data_AF-A0A965R3N4-F1
#
_entry.id   AF-A0A965R3N4-F1
#
_cell.length_a   1.000
_cell.length_b   1.000
_cell.length_c   1.000
_cell.angle_alpha   90.00
_cell.angle_beta   90.00
_cell.angle_gamma   90.00
#
_symmetry.space_group_name_H-M   'P 1'
#
loop_
_entity.id
_entity.type
_entity.pdbx_description
1 polymer ?
#
loop_
_entity_poly.entity_id
_entity_poly.type
_entity_poly.pdbx_seq_one_letter_code
_entity_poly.pdbx_strand_id
1 'polypeptide(L)'
;MKHVVVIGSGIAGLIAAVEAARSHRVTLLTKSTLGESNTHYAQGGIAAVTSTEDSIASHVADTIDAGNGLCWPPAVDVLCSEGPQRIADLVSFGVDFDRSAGEFARGLEAAHSHARILHAGGDATGAGISAALVAAVTARVTDVREHDFVIKLLTDETPHGSRRVVRGVRILTSNGPEDIEADAVILASGGAGQLYRHTTNPAVTTGDGIALAFRAGAVLADVEFYQFHPTALAVPGSFLISEAVRGEGAVLINDAGERFMTAVDPRAELAPRDVVARAIQREMLAQGGQPVLLDATGLGAEFLAKRFPSINAACTRYGLDWARNPIPVTPAAHYWMGGVATDTFGRTSVEGLFAVGEVACTGTHGANRLASNSLLESVVFSHRAVAALDDPWPADPPSVRWVDQPPLAHLRISAPGKDKTVPTEVVDRVELQTLMWDHVGLARDAGGLQTARERIAGWRPAKKKHRMFPDWEDANLLLLAHAVTEAALARQESRGAHYRLDFPETTPGSARPIVLVQKGD
;
A
#
# COMPACT_ATOMS: atom_id res chain seq x y z
N MET A 1 3.14 14.63 28.85
CA MET A 1 3.92 14.36 27.63
C MET A 1 4.01 12.85 27.49
N LYS A 2 3.40 12.29 26.44
CA LYS A 2 3.47 10.85 26.16
C LYS A 2 4.80 10.48 25.48
N HIS A 3 5.23 9.23 25.64
CA HIS A 3 6.24 8.59 24.79
C HIS A 3 5.53 7.83 23.68
N VAL A 4 5.79 8.24 22.44
CA VAL A 4 5.23 7.68 21.22
C VAL A 4 6.33 6.95 20.46
N VAL A 5 6.07 5.69 20.12
CA VAL A 5 6.93 4.94 19.18
C VAL A 5 6.28 4.97 17.80
N VAL A 6 7.00 5.45 16.80
CA VAL A 6 6.58 5.41 15.39
C VAL A 6 7.36 4.31 14.68
N ILE A 7 6.66 3.41 14.00
CA ILE A 7 7.27 2.26 13.31
C ILE A 7 7.15 2.45 11.80
N GLY A 8 8.27 2.73 11.14
CA GLY A 8 8.39 2.94 9.71
C GLY A 8 8.75 4.38 9.37
N SER A 9 9.65 4.54 8.40
CA SER A 9 10.19 5.85 7.96
C SER A 9 9.81 6.23 6.53
N GLY A 10 8.64 5.79 6.06
CA GLY A 10 8.01 6.37 4.87
C GLY A 10 7.30 7.69 5.22
N ILE A 11 6.68 8.34 4.23
CA ILE A 11 6.00 9.64 4.40
C ILE A 11 5.04 9.66 5.61
N ALA A 12 4.24 8.61 5.81
CA ALA A 12 3.32 8.52 6.94
C ALA A 12 4.05 8.59 8.29
N GLY A 13 5.12 7.82 8.45
CA GLY A 13 5.88 7.76 9.70
C GLY A 13 6.74 9.01 9.93
N LEU A 14 7.32 9.58 8.87
CA LEU A 14 8.09 10.81 8.97
C LEU A 14 7.20 11.99 9.38
N ILE A 15 6.00 12.12 8.79
CA ILE A 15 5.00 13.12 9.21
C ILE A 15 4.58 12.89 10.66
N ALA A 16 4.20 11.65 11.01
CA ALA A 16 3.77 11.34 12.37
C ALA A 16 4.86 11.66 13.40
N ALA A 17 6.12 11.33 13.10
CA ALA A 17 7.25 11.56 13.99
C ALA A 17 7.57 13.07 14.15
N VAL A 18 7.65 13.82 13.04
CA VAL A 18 7.99 15.25 13.09
C VAL A 18 6.87 16.07 13.76
N GLU A 19 5.61 15.70 13.55
CA GLU A 19 4.48 16.38 14.17
C GLU A 19 4.34 16.03 15.65
N ALA A 20 4.41 14.74 16.02
CA ALA A 20 4.33 14.31 17.42
C ALA A 20 5.47 14.89 18.26
N ALA A 21 6.67 15.03 17.69
CA ALA A 21 7.83 15.61 18.38
C ALA A 21 7.67 17.11 18.72
N ARG A 22 6.57 17.77 18.32
CA ARG A 22 6.23 19.12 18.78
C ARG A 22 5.80 19.16 20.24
N SER A 23 5.20 18.08 20.75
CA SER A 23 4.57 18.04 22.08
C SER A 23 4.79 16.73 22.86
N HIS A 24 5.39 15.71 22.22
CA HIS A 24 5.56 14.37 22.76
C HIS A 24 6.99 13.87 22.59
N ARG A 25 7.40 12.89 23.40
CA ARG A 25 8.69 12.22 23.24
C ARG A 25 8.51 11.18 22.14
N VAL A 26 9.35 11.20 21.11
CA VAL A 26 9.22 10.30 19.96
C VAL A 26 10.46 9.42 19.82
N THR A 27 10.22 8.12 19.64
CA THR A 27 11.22 7.17 19.10
C THR A 27 10.75 6.73 17.72
N LEU A 28 11.52 7.04 16.67
CA LEU A 28 11.25 6.57 15.32
C LEU A 28 12.08 5.32 15.03
N LEU A 29 11.41 4.22 14.71
CA LEU A 29 12.04 2.94 14.37
C LEU A 29 11.91 2.68 12.88
N THR A 30 13.01 2.28 12.24
CA THR A 30 12.98 1.75 10.87
C THR A 30 13.89 0.54 10.74
N LYS A 31 13.40 -0.48 10.02
CA LYS A 31 14.16 -1.73 9.82
C LYS A 31 15.30 -1.60 8.81
N SER A 32 15.37 -0.47 8.10
CA SER A 32 16.39 -0.16 7.11
C SER A 32 17.02 1.18 7.45
N THR A 33 17.60 1.86 6.46
CA THR A 33 18.01 3.26 6.58
C THR A 33 16.80 4.19 6.54
N LEU A 34 16.94 5.36 7.16
CA LEU A 34 15.93 6.40 7.22
C LEU A 34 15.58 6.88 5.81
N GLY A 35 14.28 6.83 5.47
CA GLY A 35 13.76 7.17 4.15
C GLY A 35 13.66 5.98 3.17
N GLU A 36 14.32 4.85 3.42
CA GLU A 36 14.20 3.65 2.55
C GLU A 36 12.79 3.06 2.65
N SER A 37 11.96 3.31 1.63
CA SER A 37 10.53 2.99 1.64
C SER A 37 9.90 3.15 0.25
N ASN A 38 8.65 2.66 0.08
CA ASN A 38 7.81 2.95 -1.08
C ASN A 38 7.72 4.44 -1.41
N THR A 39 7.75 5.31 -0.40
CA THR A 39 7.70 6.76 -0.58
C THR A 39 8.83 7.25 -1.46
N HIS A 40 10.07 6.81 -1.21
CA HIS A 40 11.23 7.29 -1.98
C HIS A 40 11.12 7.00 -3.48
N TYR A 41 10.52 5.87 -3.83
CA TYR A 41 10.39 5.40 -5.20
C TYR A 41 9.11 5.85 -5.91
N ALA A 42 8.26 6.67 -5.27
CA ALA A 42 7.04 7.15 -5.90
C ALA A 42 7.37 8.11 -7.05
N GLN A 43 7.03 7.70 -8.28
CA GLN A 43 7.27 8.49 -9.49
C GLN A 43 6.12 9.44 -9.84
N GLY A 44 4.89 8.97 -9.65
CA GLY A 44 3.69 9.79 -9.82
C GLY A 44 3.66 10.95 -8.83
N GLY A 45 2.57 11.70 -8.82
CA GLY A 45 2.43 12.81 -7.88
C GLY A 45 1.63 12.49 -6.62
N ILE A 46 1.35 13.56 -5.88
CA ILE A 46 0.35 13.59 -4.81
C ILE A 46 -0.89 14.33 -5.32
N ALA A 47 -2.07 13.71 -5.22
CA ALA A 47 -3.31 14.35 -5.61
C ALA A 47 -3.77 15.33 -4.53
N ALA A 48 -4.10 16.57 -4.89
CA ALA A 48 -4.79 17.53 -4.03
C ALA A 48 -5.38 18.68 -4.84
N VAL A 49 -6.55 19.16 -4.42
CA VAL A 49 -7.23 20.30 -5.05
C VAL A 49 -6.52 21.60 -4.64
N THR A 50 -5.63 22.10 -5.49
CA THR A 50 -4.82 23.30 -5.22
C THR A 50 -5.17 24.48 -6.13
N SER A 51 -6.22 24.34 -6.94
CA SER A 51 -6.65 25.34 -7.93
C SER A 51 -8.16 25.58 -7.91
N THR A 52 -8.58 26.74 -8.40
CA THR A 52 -10.00 27.11 -8.54
C THR A 52 -10.71 26.44 -9.72
N GLU A 53 -9.97 25.81 -10.64
CA GLU A 53 -10.50 25.06 -11.80
C GLU A 53 -11.01 23.66 -11.43
N ASP A 54 -10.83 23.26 -10.17
CA ASP A 54 -11.17 21.95 -9.64
C ASP A 54 -11.88 22.10 -8.28
N SER A 55 -12.49 21.03 -7.78
CA SER A 55 -13.22 21.04 -6.51
C SER A 55 -12.98 19.79 -5.68
N ILE A 56 -13.11 19.94 -4.36
CA ILE A 56 -13.05 18.82 -3.42
C ILE A 56 -14.14 17.78 -3.76
N ALA A 57 -15.34 18.23 -4.13
CA ALA A 57 -16.43 17.36 -4.54
C ALA A 57 -16.06 16.51 -5.77
N SER A 58 -15.35 17.09 -6.73
CA SER A 58 -14.81 16.37 -7.89
C SER A 58 -13.78 15.30 -7.48
N HIS A 59 -12.85 15.63 -6.56
CA HIS A 59 -11.89 14.64 -6.05
C HIS A 59 -12.57 13.49 -5.30
N VAL A 60 -13.59 13.81 -4.50
CA VAL A 60 -14.40 12.81 -3.78
C VAL A 60 -15.09 11.90 -4.79
N ALA A 61 -15.73 12.46 -5.82
CA ALA A 61 -16.41 11.68 -6.85
C ALA A 61 -15.46 10.72 -7.59
N ASP A 62 -14.30 11.21 -8.05
CA ASP A 62 -13.27 10.40 -8.70
C ASP A 62 -12.80 9.25 -7.77
N THR A 63 -12.63 9.54 -6.47
CA THR A 63 -12.16 8.56 -5.48
C THR A 63 -13.23 7.49 -5.20
N ILE A 64 -14.49 7.89 -5.04
CA ILE A 64 -15.61 6.97 -4.82
C ILE A 64 -15.83 6.05 -6.04
N ASP A 65 -15.76 6.61 -7.25
CA ASP A 65 -15.91 5.85 -8.49
C ASP A 65 -14.77 4.81 -8.63
N ALA A 66 -13.52 5.25 -8.46
CA ALA A 66 -12.36 4.36 -8.51
C ALA A 66 -12.41 3.22 -7.49
N GLY A 67 -12.96 3.48 -6.29
CA GLY A 67 -13.08 2.50 -5.21
C GLY A 67 -14.14 1.43 -5.40
N ASN A 68 -14.89 1.45 -6.52
CA ASN A 68 -15.84 0.41 -6.93
C ASN A 68 -16.89 0.05 -5.87
N GLY A 69 -17.43 1.08 -5.20
CA GLY A 69 -18.52 0.97 -4.23
C GLY A 69 -18.12 0.50 -2.84
N LEU A 70 -16.82 0.30 -2.56
CA LEU A 70 -16.31 -0.14 -1.26
C LEU A 70 -15.60 0.96 -0.46
N CYS A 71 -15.56 2.19 -0.98
CA CYS A 71 -15.10 3.31 -0.19
C CYS A 71 -16.03 3.54 1.02
N TRP A 72 -15.43 3.97 2.14
CA TRP A 72 -16.17 4.54 3.25
C TRP A 72 -16.21 6.07 3.08
N PRO A 73 -17.38 6.67 2.75
CA PRO A 73 -17.46 8.08 2.36
C PRO A 73 -16.85 9.07 3.37
N PRO A 74 -17.05 8.92 4.70
CA PRO A 74 -16.40 9.80 5.68
C PRO A 74 -14.87 9.84 5.58
N ALA A 75 -14.21 8.72 5.25
CA ALA A 75 -12.76 8.71 5.07
C ALA A 75 -12.33 9.39 3.76
N VAL A 76 -13.12 9.24 2.68
CA VAL A 76 -12.89 9.93 1.41
C VAL A 76 -13.08 11.44 1.56
N ASP A 77 -14.12 11.87 2.27
CA ASP A 77 -14.36 13.27 2.57
C ASP A 77 -13.20 13.88 3.36
N VAL A 78 -12.72 13.19 4.40
CA VAL A 78 -11.53 13.60 5.17
C VAL A 78 -10.30 13.70 4.27
N LEU A 79 -10.02 12.67 3.46
CA LEU A 79 -8.89 12.66 2.54
C LEU A 79 -8.90 13.89 1.63
N CYS A 80 -10.00 14.10 0.91
CA CYS A 80 -10.09 15.12 -0.13
C CYS A 80 -10.21 16.53 0.45
N SER A 81 -10.93 16.70 1.57
CA SER A 81 -11.15 18.03 2.16
C SER A 81 -9.94 18.58 2.90
N GLU A 82 -9.14 17.72 3.54
CA GLU A 82 -7.92 18.15 4.24
C GLU A 82 -6.70 18.23 3.32
N GLY A 83 -6.76 17.58 2.16
CA GLY A 83 -5.64 17.46 1.24
C GLY A 83 -4.95 18.79 0.87
N PRO A 84 -5.68 19.88 0.56
CA PRO A 84 -5.05 21.16 0.22
C PRO A 84 -4.17 21.71 1.34
N GLN A 85 -4.60 21.60 2.60
CA GLN A 85 -3.81 22.04 3.75
C GLN A 85 -2.59 21.12 3.95
N ARG A 86 -2.72 19.81 3.71
CA ARG A 86 -1.59 18.88 3.80
C ARG A 86 -0.49 19.16 2.78
N ILE A 87 -0.83 19.69 1.59
CA ILE A 87 0.18 20.19 0.65
C ILE A 87 0.93 21.38 1.23
N ALA A 88 0.24 22.34 1.86
CA ALA A 88 0.89 23.47 2.51
C ALA A 88 1.83 23.02 3.65
N ASP A 89 1.43 22.00 4.40
CA ASP A 89 2.27 21.41 5.46
C ASP A 89 3.55 20.79 4.86
N LEU A 90 3.46 20.03 3.76
CA LEU A 90 4.63 19.48 3.05
C LEU A 90 5.58 20.58 2.55
N VAL A 91 5.05 21.66 1.98
CA VAL A 91 5.86 22.83 1.61
C VAL A 91 6.57 23.43 2.82
N SER A 92 5.91 23.50 3.98
CA SER A 92 6.52 23.99 5.21
C SER A 92 7.65 23.09 5.74
N PHE A 93 7.62 21.79 5.40
CA PHE A 93 8.71 20.86 5.69
C PHE A 93 9.84 20.90 4.65
N GLY A 94 9.72 21.72 3.60
CA GLY A 94 10.76 21.93 2.59
C GLY A 94 10.56 21.12 1.30
N VAL A 95 9.37 20.57 1.06
CA VAL A 95 9.06 19.94 -0.24
C VAL A 95 8.93 21.03 -1.31
N ASP A 96 9.74 20.92 -2.36
CA ASP A 96 9.73 21.83 -3.51
C ASP A 96 8.94 21.19 -4.67
N PHE A 97 7.64 21.49 -4.73
CA PHE A 97 6.78 21.03 -5.83
C PHE A 97 7.06 21.84 -7.10
N ASP A 98 7.02 21.15 -8.24
CA ASP A 98 7.24 21.73 -9.56
C ASP A 98 6.23 22.88 -9.83
N ARG A 99 6.72 23.96 -10.45
CA ARG A 99 5.93 25.15 -10.74
C ARG A 99 5.89 25.48 -12.22
N SER A 100 4.77 26.04 -12.67
CA SER A 100 4.60 26.62 -14.00
C SER A 100 3.97 28.00 -13.86
N ALA A 101 4.58 29.02 -14.48
CA ALA A 101 4.13 30.42 -14.39
C ALA A 101 3.88 30.94 -12.95
N GLY A 102 4.63 30.43 -11.97
CA GLY A 102 4.52 30.82 -10.56
C GLY A 102 3.51 30.00 -9.72
N GLU A 103 2.65 29.22 -10.35
CA GLU A 103 1.70 28.31 -9.69
C GLU A 103 2.23 26.88 -9.64
N PHE A 104 1.60 26.02 -8.83
CA PHE A 104 1.93 24.58 -8.85
C PHE A 104 1.58 23.97 -10.20
N ALA A 105 2.54 23.26 -10.79
CA ALA A 105 2.29 22.42 -11.95
C ALA A 105 1.42 21.24 -11.52
N ARG A 106 0.40 20.95 -12.32
CA ARG A 106 -0.60 19.90 -12.06
C ARG A 106 -0.65 18.95 -13.26
N GLY A 107 -0.50 17.66 -13.00
CA GLY A 107 -0.67 16.61 -13.99
C GLY A 107 -2.05 15.94 -13.91
N LEU A 108 -2.35 15.15 -14.94
CA LEU A 108 -3.51 14.25 -15.01
C LEU A 108 -3.03 12.80 -15.06
N GLU A 109 -3.55 11.95 -14.16
CA GLU A 109 -3.35 10.50 -14.17
C GLU A 109 -4.72 9.81 -14.33
N ALA A 110 -4.73 8.50 -14.60
CA ALA A 110 -5.96 7.77 -14.92
C ALA A 110 -7.05 7.89 -13.85
N ALA A 111 -8.30 7.89 -14.32
CA ALA A 111 -9.52 8.01 -13.53
C ALA A 111 -9.69 9.34 -12.75
N HIS A 112 -8.79 10.32 -12.90
CA HIS A 112 -9.06 11.70 -12.47
C HIS A 112 -9.85 12.46 -13.54
N SER A 113 -10.81 13.27 -13.13
CA SER A 113 -11.55 14.16 -14.02
C SER A 113 -10.88 15.52 -14.24
N HIS A 114 -9.95 15.91 -13.35
CA HIS A 114 -9.24 17.19 -13.39
C HIS A 114 -7.75 17.01 -13.09
N ALA A 115 -6.91 17.90 -13.64
CA ALA A 115 -5.48 17.92 -13.35
C ALA A 115 -5.24 18.45 -11.92
N ARG A 116 -4.93 17.54 -10.99
CA ARG A 116 -4.77 17.85 -9.55
C ARG A 116 -3.53 17.25 -8.92
N ILE A 117 -2.62 16.71 -9.74
CA ILE A 117 -1.52 15.87 -9.26
C ILE A 117 -0.23 16.69 -9.26
N LEU A 118 0.27 16.98 -8.06
CA LEU A 118 1.50 17.74 -7.86
C LEU A 118 2.71 16.81 -7.93
N HIS A 119 3.73 17.25 -8.65
CA HIS A 119 5.00 16.53 -8.81
C HIS A 119 6.15 17.32 -8.19
N ALA A 120 7.26 16.65 -7.88
CA ALA A 120 8.50 17.30 -7.47
C ALA A 120 9.68 16.65 -8.19
N GLY A 121 10.44 17.44 -8.96
CA GLY A 121 11.57 16.92 -9.73
C GLY A 121 11.16 16.03 -10.90
N GLY A 122 10.03 16.32 -11.55
CA GLY A 122 9.54 15.56 -12.71
C GLY A 122 8.85 14.26 -12.31
N ASP A 123 9.53 13.12 -12.43
CA ASP A 123 9.05 11.77 -12.10
C ASP A 123 9.71 11.20 -10.84
N ALA A 124 10.17 12.09 -9.94
CA ALA A 124 10.88 11.75 -8.72
C ALA A 124 10.21 12.33 -7.46
N THR A 125 8.89 12.55 -7.51
CA THR A 125 8.13 13.23 -6.44
C THR A 125 8.37 12.64 -5.06
N GLY A 126 8.39 11.30 -5.00
CA GLY A 126 8.64 10.54 -3.80
C GLY A 126 9.99 10.80 -3.15
N ALA A 127 11.05 10.87 -3.97
CA ALA A 127 12.40 11.16 -3.50
C ALA A 127 12.51 12.59 -2.95
N GLY A 128 11.91 13.57 -3.64
CA GLY A 128 11.85 14.96 -3.17
C GLY A 128 11.11 15.11 -1.84
N ILE A 129 9.93 14.48 -1.70
CA ILE A 129 9.17 14.47 -0.44
C ILE A 129 9.96 13.78 0.67
N SER A 130 10.51 12.60 0.39
CA SER A 130 11.28 11.83 1.36
C SER A 130 12.48 12.62 1.88
N ALA A 131 13.24 13.28 1.00
CA ALA A 131 14.41 14.05 1.40
C ALA A 131 14.06 15.21 2.35
N ALA A 132 13.02 15.98 2.02
CA ALA A 132 12.56 17.09 2.85
C ALA A 132 12.10 16.61 4.24
N LEU A 133 11.29 15.55 4.29
CA LEU A 133 10.77 15.03 5.56
C LEU A 133 11.85 14.36 6.42
N VAL A 134 12.81 13.67 5.80
CA VAL A 134 13.99 13.14 6.50
C VAL A 134 14.76 14.29 7.17
N ALA A 135 15.03 15.37 6.44
CA ALA A 135 15.70 16.55 7.00
C ALA A 135 14.90 17.15 8.18
N ALA A 136 13.58 17.26 8.04
CA ALA A 136 12.71 17.77 9.10
C ALA A 136 12.70 16.89 10.36
N VAL A 137 12.70 15.56 10.18
CA VAL A 137 12.81 14.58 11.28
C VAL A 137 14.18 14.67 11.95
N THR A 138 15.28 14.65 11.21
CA THR A 138 16.64 14.76 11.76
C THR A 138 16.84 16.04 12.57
N ALA A 139 16.17 17.14 12.20
CA ALA A 139 16.25 18.40 12.93
C ALA A 139 15.45 18.42 14.25
N ARG A 140 14.48 17.52 14.45
CA ARG A 140 13.50 17.61 15.56
C ARG A 140 13.39 16.37 16.43
N VAL A 141 13.54 15.17 15.86
CA VAL A 141 13.37 13.88 16.55
C VAL A 141 14.73 13.43 17.07
N THR A 142 14.86 13.34 18.39
CA THR A 142 16.15 13.04 19.04
C THR A 142 16.49 11.55 19.11
N ASP A 143 15.53 10.67 18.89
CA ASP A 143 15.69 9.21 18.98
C ASP A 143 15.18 8.55 17.69
N VAL A 144 16.10 8.35 16.75
CA VAL A 144 15.87 7.66 15.48
C VAL A 144 16.74 6.41 15.47
N ARG A 145 16.12 5.23 15.34
CA ARG A 145 16.81 3.94 15.35
C ARG A 145 16.63 3.25 13.99
N GLU A 146 17.71 3.25 13.23
CA GLU A 146 17.82 2.55 11.95
C GLU A 146 18.26 1.09 12.16
N HIS A 147 17.89 0.23 11.23
CA HIS A 147 18.18 -1.22 11.25
C HIS A 147 17.63 -2.00 12.46
N ASP A 148 16.69 -1.42 13.21
CA ASP A 148 16.02 -2.09 14.32
C ASP A 148 14.67 -2.66 13.86
N PHE A 149 14.45 -3.96 14.05
CA PHE A 149 13.25 -4.66 13.57
C PHE A 149 12.26 -4.95 14.70
N VAL A 150 11.02 -4.49 14.57
CA VAL A 150 9.98 -4.72 15.59
C VAL A 150 9.44 -6.15 15.50
N ILE A 151 9.68 -6.97 16.53
CA ILE A 151 9.27 -8.38 16.56
C ILE A 151 8.01 -8.65 17.39
N LYS A 152 7.59 -7.70 18.24
CA LYS A 152 6.39 -7.86 19.08
C LYS A 152 5.82 -6.51 19.57
N LEU A 153 4.49 -6.38 19.60
CA LEU A 153 3.81 -5.36 20.40
C LEU A 153 3.65 -5.87 21.83
N LEU A 154 4.11 -5.09 22.80
CA LEU A 154 3.90 -5.37 24.21
C LEU A 154 2.50 -4.88 24.56
N THR A 155 1.64 -5.82 24.98
CA THR A 155 0.25 -5.54 25.32
C THR A 155 -0.08 -6.06 26.70
N ASP A 156 -0.92 -5.31 27.42
CA ASP A 156 -1.58 -5.74 28.64
C ASP A 156 -3.07 -5.94 28.40
N GLU A 157 -3.72 -6.70 29.28
CA GLU A 157 -5.17 -6.79 29.31
C GLU A 157 -5.74 -5.56 30.02
N THR A 158 -6.77 -4.97 29.43
CA THR A 158 -7.54 -3.91 30.10
C THR A 158 -8.19 -4.45 31.37
N PRO A 159 -8.45 -3.62 32.41
CA PRO A 159 -9.04 -4.06 33.68
C PRO A 159 -10.37 -4.82 33.56
N HIS A 160 -11.08 -4.67 32.43
CA HIS A 160 -12.35 -5.33 32.14
C HIS A 160 -12.20 -6.60 31.26
N GLY A 161 -10.97 -7.06 30.99
CA GLY A 161 -10.64 -8.37 30.41
C GLY A 161 -10.96 -8.57 28.93
N SER A 162 -11.67 -7.64 28.27
CA SER A 162 -12.14 -7.83 26.89
C SER A 162 -11.25 -7.21 25.82
N ARG A 163 -10.28 -6.35 26.19
CA ARG A 163 -9.43 -5.61 25.24
C ARG A 163 -7.97 -5.60 25.64
N ARG A 164 -7.11 -5.43 24.64
CA ARG A 164 -5.66 -5.25 24.80
C ARG A 164 -5.31 -3.77 24.68
N VAL A 165 -4.38 -3.33 25.50
CA VAL A 165 -3.75 -2.00 25.43
C VAL A 165 -2.27 -2.17 25.14
N VAL A 166 -1.74 -1.39 24.20
CA VAL A 166 -0.31 -1.34 23.91
C VAL A 166 0.41 -0.57 25.02
N ARG A 167 1.57 -1.10 25.43
CA ARG A 167 2.47 -0.44 26.38
C ARG A 167 3.91 -0.33 25.89
N GLY A 168 4.15 -0.63 24.62
CA GLY A 168 5.50 -0.62 24.03
C GLY A 168 5.72 -1.67 22.95
N VAL A 169 6.98 -1.85 22.59
CA VAL A 169 7.44 -2.74 21.52
C VAL A 169 8.66 -3.54 21.96
N ARG A 170 8.80 -4.75 21.43
CA ARG A 170 10.06 -5.48 21.43
C ARG A 170 10.71 -5.37 20.07
N ILE A 171 11.94 -4.90 20.04
CA ILE A 171 12.78 -4.78 18.85
C ILE A 171 13.88 -5.83 18.85
N LEU A 172 14.37 -6.16 17.67
CA LEU A 172 15.58 -6.93 17.44
C LEU A 172 16.65 -5.97 16.92
N THR A 173 17.72 -5.82 17.71
CA THR A 173 18.89 -5.00 17.39
C THR A 173 20.08 -5.89 17.04
N SER A 174 21.20 -5.30 16.63
CA SER A 174 22.48 -6.01 16.48
C SER A 174 22.99 -6.63 17.78
N ASN A 175 22.60 -6.10 18.94
CA ASN A 175 22.97 -6.61 20.27
C ASN A 175 21.95 -7.63 20.82
N GLY A 176 20.91 -7.94 20.06
CA GLY A 176 19.81 -8.82 20.47
C GLY A 176 18.52 -8.08 20.80
N PRO A 177 17.53 -8.78 21.38
CA PRO A 177 16.22 -8.20 21.64
C PRO A 177 16.21 -7.17 22.76
N GLU A 178 15.50 -6.06 22.57
CA GLU A 178 15.31 -4.96 23.53
C GLU A 178 13.82 -4.60 23.60
N ASP A 179 13.34 -4.21 24.79
CA ASP A 179 11.98 -3.69 24.99
C ASP A 179 12.03 -2.16 25.12
N ILE A 180 11.14 -1.48 24.40
CA ILE A 180 10.91 -0.04 24.51
C ILE A 180 9.49 0.16 25.01
N GLU A 181 9.33 0.70 26.22
CA GLU A 181 8.03 1.11 26.76
C GLU A 181 7.51 2.34 26.02
N ALA A 182 6.20 2.43 25.81
CA ALA A 182 5.56 3.56 25.14
C ALA A 182 4.09 3.69 25.58
N ASP A 183 3.60 4.92 25.63
CA ASP A 183 2.19 5.22 25.91
C ASP A 183 1.31 5.05 24.66
N ALA A 184 1.91 5.16 23.46
CA ALA A 184 1.24 4.96 22.19
C ALA A 184 2.22 4.45 21.12
N VAL A 185 1.71 3.67 20.18
CA VAL A 185 2.48 3.18 19.02
C VAL A 185 1.74 3.57 17.73
N ILE A 186 2.44 4.18 16.78
CA ILE A 186 1.94 4.49 15.44
C ILE A 186 2.61 3.55 14.44
N LEU A 187 1.84 2.65 13.84
CA LEU A 187 2.29 1.83 12.72
C LEU A 187 2.23 2.65 11.42
N ALA A 188 3.37 2.74 10.74
CA ALA A 188 3.54 3.40 9.45
C ALA A 188 4.48 2.58 8.55
N SER A 189 4.38 1.25 8.61
CA SER A 189 5.36 0.31 8.05
C SER A 189 5.24 0.06 6.54
N GLY A 190 4.27 0.68 5.87
CA GLY A 190 3.93 0.38 4.48
C GLY A 190 3.20 -0.95 4.29
N GLY A 191 3.01 -1.34 3.02
CA GLY A 191 2.34 -2.59 2.62
C GLY A 191 3.22 -3.84 2.61
N ALA A 192 2.85 -4.83 1.80
CA ALA A 192 3.51 -6.14 1.73
C ALA A 192 3.80 -6.58 0.30
N GLY A 193 4.42 -5.70 -0.51
CA GLY A 193 4.71 -5.98 -1.91
C GLY A 193 5.52 -7.25 -2.12
N GLN A 194 6.37 -7.62 -1.16
CA GLN A 194 7.16 -8.86 -1.15
C GLN A 194 6.33 -10.13 -0.87
N LEU A 195 5.00 -10.05 -0.75
CA LEU A 195 4.12 -11.23 -0.86
C LEU A 195 4.15 -11.85 -2.25
N TYR A 196 4.45 -11.06 -3.28
CA TYR A 196 4.40 -11.48 -4.67
C TYR A 196 5.78 -11.50 -5.31
N ARG A 197 5.97 -12.45 -6.24
CA ARG A 197 7.23 -12.61 -6.99
C ARG A 197 7.58 -11.37 -7.81
N HIS A 198 6.57 -10.75 -8.43
CA HIS A 198 6.72 -9.56 -9.25
C HIS A 198 6.04 -8.37 -8.56
N THR A 199 6.85 -7.42 -8.12
CA THR A 199 6.40 -6.26 -7.35
C THR A 199 7.24 -5.04 -7.68
N THR A 200 6.59 -3.88 -7.67
CA THR A 200 7.24 -2.57 -7.84
C THR A 200 7.78 -2.01 -6.52
N ASN A 201 7.52 -2.72 -5.42
CA ASN A 201 7.90 -2.30 -4.08
C ASN A 201 9.35 -2.72 -3.76
N PRO A 202 10.10 -1.96 -2.93
CA PRO A 202 11.45 -2.33 -2.51
C PRO A 202 11.42 -3.56 -1.58
N ALA A 203 12.58 -4.17 -1.38
CA ALA A 203 12.74 -5.42 -0.63
C ALA A 203 12.26 -5.33 0.84
N VAL A 204 12.18 -4.12 1.40
CA VAL A 204 11.72 -3.88 2.77
C VAL A 204 10.20 -4.02 2.95
N THR A 205 9.40 -4.18 1.90
CA THR A 205 7.93 -4.20 2.00
C THR A 205 7.36 -5.60 2.27
N THR A 206 7.54 -6.09 3.49
CA THR A 206 7.19 -7.47 3.89
C THR A 206 5.94 -7.55 4.78
N GLY A 207 5.19 -6.45 4.95
CA GLY A 207 3.93 -6.43 5.70
C GLY A 207 4.08 -6.53 7.21
N ASP A 208 5.25 -6.20 7.75
CA ASP A 208 5.60 -6.50 9.14
C ASP A 208 4.64 -5.86 10.15
N GLY A 209 4.25 -4.59 9.96
CA GLY A 209 3.33 -3.90 10.84
C GLY A 209 1.91 -4.49 10.82
N ILE A 210 1.43 -4.95 9.66
CA ILE A 210 0.13 -5.61 9.53
C ILE A 210 0.13 -6.94 10.30
N ALA A 211 1.18 -7.75 10.11
CA ALA A 211 1.34 -9.02 10.82
C ALA A 211 1.55 -8.82 12.33
N LEU A 212 2.24 -7.73 12.72
CA LEU A 212 2.46 -7.35 14.11
C LEU A 212 1.14 -6.96 14.80
N ALA A 213 0.35 -6.08 14.18
CA ALA A 213 -0.95 -5.66 14.67
C ALA A 213 -1.91 -6.85 14.80
N PHE A 214 -1.97 -7.70 13.77
CA PHE A 214 -2.85 -8.86 13.77
C PHE A 214 -2.54 -9.84 14.91
N ARG A 215 -1.26 -10.11 15.18
CA ARG A 215 -0.83 -10.94 16.31
C ARG A 215 -1.08 -10.28 17.68
N ALA A 216 -1.25 -8.97 17.72
CA ALA A 216 -1.66 -8.24 18.91
C ALA A 216 -3.19 -8.20 19.08
N GLY A 217 -3.95 -8.84 18.18
CA GLY A 217 -5.41 -8.87 18.21
C GLY A 217 -6.09 -7.72 17.47
N ALA A 218 -5.34 -6.93 16.68
CA ALA A 218 -5.95 -5.92 15.84
C ALA A 218 -6.78 -6.57 14.73
N VAL A 219 -7.90 -5.92 14.40
CA VAL A 219 -8.76 -6.30 13.28
C VAL A 219 -8.08 -5.94 11.96
N LEU A 220 -8.03 -6.87 11.01
CA LEU A 220 -7.71 -6.56 9.62
C LEU A 220 -8.98 -6.43 8.79
N ALA A 221 -8.93 -5.62 7.74
CA ALA A 221 -10.02 -5.49 6.78
C ALA A 221 -9.50 -5.50 5.34
N ASP A 222 -10.31 -6.05 4.43
CA ASP A 222 -10.20 -5.86 2.98
C ASP A 222 -8.84 -6.32 2.39
N VAL A 223 -8.21 -7.28 3.06
CA VAL A 223 -6.86 -7.77 2.75
C VAL A 223 -6.77 -8.47 1.39
N GLU A 224 -7.89 -8.90 0.80
CA GLU A 224 -7.96 -9.49 -0.54
C GLU A 224 -7.71 -8.47 -1.67
N PHE A 225 -7.84 -7.16 -1.39
CA PHE A 225 -7.68 -6.11 -2.38
C PHE A 225 -6.23 -5.65 -2.48
N TYR A 226 -5.52 -6.25 -3.44
CA TYR A 226 -4.16 -5.89 -3.80
C TYR A 226 -4.15 -5.30 -5.21
N GLN A 227 -3.73 -4.05 -5.38
CA GLN A 227 -3.65 -3.43 -6.69
C GLN A 227 -2.37 -3.86 -7.40
N PHE A 228 -2.53 -4.25 -8.66
CA PHE A 228 -1.44 -4.51 -9.58
C PHE A 228 -1.28 -3.31 -10.52
N HIS A 229 -0.09 -2.71 -10.55
CA HIS A 229 0.19 -1.64 -11.50
C HIS A 229 0.32 -2.26 -12.90
N PRO A 230 -0.34 -1.72 -13.94
CA PRO A 230 -0.37 -2.34 -15.26
C PRO A 230 0.98 -2.30 -15.98
N THR A 231 1.77 -1.25 -15.76
CA THR A 231 3.00 -0.98 -16.51
C THR A 231 4.24 -1.01 -15.63
N ALA A 232 4.71 -2.21 -15.27
CA ALA A 232 6.07 -2.42 -14.78
C ALA A 232 6.94 -2.91 -15.94
N LEU A 233 8.15 -2.35 -16.07
CA LEU A 233 9.11 -2.77 -17.06
C LEU A 233 9.43 -4.26 -16.86
N ALA A 234 9.36 -5.06 -17.92
CA ALA A 234 9.56 -6.51 -17.88
C ALA A 234 11.06 -6.87 -17.77
N VAL A 235 11.68 -6.44 -16.68
CA VAL A 235 13.10 -6.63 -16.36
C VAL A 235 13.25 -7.02 -14.88
N PRO A 236 14.42 -7.53 -14.45
CA PRO A 236 14.68 -7.80 -13.04
C PRO A 236 14.42 -6.55 -12.18
N GLY A 237 13.63 -6.71 -11.11
CA GLY A 237 13.24 -5.62 -10.21
C GLY A 237 11.92 -4.93 -10.55
N SER A 238 11.28 -5.25 -11.69
CA SER A 238 9.96 -4.73 -12.09
C SER A 238 9.83 -3.21 -11.95
N PHE A 239 10.81 -2.46 -12.47
CA PHE A 239 10.82 -1.00 -12.37
C PHE A 239 9.51 -0.42 -12.92
N LEU A 240 8.82 0.38 -12.13
CA LEU A 240 7.53 0.95 -12.51
C LEU A 240 7.72 1.99 -13.63
N ILE A 241 6.86 1.94 -14.65
CA ILE A 241 6.72 3.02 -15.63
C ILE A 241 5.47 3.82 -15.23
N SER A 242 5.67 5.05 -14.79
CA SER A 242 4.60 5.92 -14.26
C SER A 242 3.37 5.96 -15.15
N GLU A 243 2.19 5.95 -14.52
CA GLU A 243 0.90 6.15 -15.18
C GLU A 243 0.82 7.48 -15.93
N ALA A 244 1.58 8.49 -15.50
CA ALA A 244 1.72 9.75 -16.20
C ALA A 244 2.22 9.55 -17.64
N VAL A 245 2.99 8.51 -17.96
CA VAL A 245 3.44 8.23 -19.35
C VAL A 245 2.24 7.91 -20.26
N ARG A 246 1.25 7.17 -19.77
CA ARG A 246 -0.03 6.95 -20.48
C ARG A 246 -0.87 8.23 -20.52
N GLY A 247 -0.84 9.01 -19.43
CA GLY A 247 -1.44 10.36 -19.35
C GLY A 247 -0.97 11.31 -20.44
N GLU A 248 0.32 11.25 -20.81
CA GLU A 248 0.91 12.05 -21.89
C GLU A 248 0.64 11.47 -23.30
N GLY A 249 -0.02 10.32 -23.41
CA GLY A 249 -0.46 9.75 -24.68
C GLY A 249 0.29 8.49 -25.16
N ALA A 250 1.12 7.88 -24.32
CA ALA A 250 1.69 6.57 -24.64
C ALA A 250 0.58 5.49 -24.74
N VAL A 251 0.72 4.57 -25.68
CA VAL A 251 -0.28 3.54 -25.98
C VAL A 251 0.21 2.13 -25.65
N LEU A 252 -0.71 1.22 -25.36
CA LEU A 252 -0.38 -0.19 -25.14
C LEU A 252 -0.67 -0.99 -26.40
N ILE A 253 0.32 -1.76 -26.86
CA ILE A 253 0.22 -2.62 -28.05
C ILE A 253 0.60 -4.06 -27.74
N ASN A 254 -0.03 -5.01 -28.43
CA ASN A 254 0.32 -6.44 -28.38
C ASN A 254 1.47 -6.78 -29.35
N ASP A 255 1.87 -8.05 -29.41
CA ASP A 255 2.94 -8.53 -30.30
C ASP A 255 2.62 -8.38 -31.81
N ALA A 256 1.34 -8.31 -32.17
CA ALA A 256 0.86 -8.00 -33.51
C ALA A 256 0.88 -6.50 -33.86
N GLY A 257 1.23 -5.64 -32.89
CA GLY A 257 1.26 -4.18 -33.06
C GLY A 257 -0.12 -3.50 -32.93
N GLU A 258 -1.12 -4.20 -32.39
CA GLU A 258 -2.49 -3.70 -32.26
C GLU A 258 -2.66 -2.93 -30.93
N ARG A 259 -3.28 -1.74 -31.00
CA ARG A 259 -3.66 -0.96 -29.82
C ARG A 259 -4.93 -1.51 -29.16
N PHE A 260 -4.76 -2.54 -28.34
CA PHE A 260 -5.86 -3.37 -27.82
C PHE A 260 -6.78 -2.66 -26.82
N MET A 261 -6.30 -1.65 -26.07
CA MET A 261 -7.11 -1.00 -25.02
C MET A 261 -8.37 -0.32 -25.55
N THR A 262 -8.36 0.14 -26.80
CA THR A 262 -9.52 0.77 -27.46
C THR A 262 -10.71 -0.18 -27.63
N ALA A 263 -10.46 -1.50 -27.65
CA ALA A 263 -11.50 -2.53 -27.69
C ALA A 263 -11.97 -2.98 -26.29
N VAL A 264 -11.28 -2.55 -25.22
CA VAL A 264 -11.56 -2.97 -23.83
C VAL A 264 -12.40 -1.94 -23.09
N ASP A 265 -12.00 -0.68 -23.12
CA ASP A 265 -12.66 0.41 -22.39
C ASP A 265 -12.65 1.68 -23.25
N PRO A 266 -13.75 2.46 -23.31
CA PRO A 266 -13.78 3.73 -24.04
C PRO A 266 -12.71 4.75 -23.63
N ARG A 267 -12.22 4.67 -22.39
CA ARG A 267 -11.11 5.50 -21.87
C ARG A 267 -9.73 5.01 -22.31
N ALA A 268 -9.66 3.83 -22.95
CA ALA A 268 -8.44 3.17 -23.40
C ALA A 268 -7.36 3.13 -22.31
N GLU A 269 -6.16 3.66 -22.56
CA GLU A 269 -5.04 3.66 -21.61
C GLU A 269 -5.28 4.50 -20.35
N LEU A 270 -6.34 5.32 -20.30
CA LEU A 270 -6.74 6.09 -19.11
C LEU A 270 -7.86 5.42 -18.30
N ALA A 271 -8.23 4.19 -18.65
CA ALA A 271 -9.11 3.36 -17.81
C ALA A 271 -8.46 3.09 -16.44
N PRO A 272 -9.26 2.75 -15.40
CA PRO A 272 -8.74 2.37 -14.09
C PRO A 272 -7.70 1.24 -14.17
N ARG A 273 -6.72 1.27 -13.26
CA ARG A 273 -5.57 0.36 -13.27
C ARG A 273 -5.95 -1.12 -13.31
N ASP A 274 -6.99 -1.51 -12.59
CA ASP A 274 -7.48 -2.90 -12.56
C ASP A 274 -8.08 -3.35 -13.90
N VAL A 275 -8.67 -2.44 -14.67
CA VAL A 275 -9.14 -2.70 -16.03
C VAL A 275 -7.95 -2.89 -16.98
N VAL A 276 -7.00 -1.95 -16.95
CA VAL A 276 -5.79 -2.02 -17.80
C VAL A 276 -4.95 -3.25 -17.47
N ALA A 277 -4.74 -3.56 -16.20
CA ALA A 277 -3.93 -4.70 -15.77
C ALA A 277 -4.56 -6.04 -16.19
N ARG A 278 -5.90 -6.17 -16.11
CA ARG A 278 -6.64 -7.34 -16.63
C ARG A 278 -6.52 -7.46 -18.14
N ALA A 279 -6.62 -6.35 -18.87
CA ALA A 279 -6.45 -6.34 -20.32
C ALA A 279 -5.05 -6.80 -20.72
N ILE A 280 -4.01 -6.25 -20.08
CA ILE A 280 -2.62 -6.67 -20.31
C ILE A 280 -2.44 -8.16 -20.02
N GLN A 281 -2.96 -8.66 -18.89
CA GLN A 281 -2.83 -10.09 -18.58
C GLN A 281 -3.50 -10.96 -19.64
N ARG A 282 -4.69 -10.57 -20.13
CA ARG A 282 -5.39 -11.29 -21.19
C ARG A 282 -4.56 -11.34 -22.48
N GLU A 283 -3.99 -10.21 -22.89
CA GLU A 283 -3.13 -10.14 -24.07
C GLU A 283 -1.87 -10.99 -23.86
N MET A 284 -1.19 -10.87 -22.71
CA MET A 284 -0.03 -11.69 -22.37
C MET A 284 -0.34 -13.19 -22.49
N LEU A 285 -1.49 -13.65 -21.97
CA LEU A 285 -1.90 -15.05 -22.09
C LEU A 285 -2.14 -15.46 -23.56
N ALA A 286 -2.75 -14.58 -24.37
CA ALA A 286 -2.99 -14.84 -25.79
C ALA A 286 -1.68 -14.95 -26.59
N GLN A 287 -0.63 -14.21 -26.21
CA GLN A 287 0.70 -14.24 -26.83
C GLN A 287 1.72 -15.15 -26.09
N GLY A 288 1.24 -16.19 -25.39
CA GLY A 288 2.11 -17.22 -24.81
C GLY A 288 2.92 -16.77 -23.60
N GLY A 289 2.40 -15.81 -22.83
CA GLY A 289 3.00 -15.28 -21.60
C GLY A 289 4.02 -14.16 -21.82
N GLN A 290 4.27 -13.75 -23.06
CA GLN A 290 5.21 -12.65 -23.34
C GLN A 290 4.64 -11.31 -22.84
N PRO A 291 5.48 -10.36 -22.40
CA PRO A 291 5.04 -9.01 -22.03
C PRO A 291 4.41 -8.27 -23.22
N VAL A 292 3.41 -7.43 -22.97
CA VAL A 292 2.94 -6.45 -23.97
C VAL A 292 3.94 -5.30 -24.09
N LEU A 293 3.74 -4.40 -25.04
CA LEU A 293 4.60 -3.24 -25.24
C LEU A 293 3.88 -1.93 -24.88
N LEU A 294 4.61 -1.01 -24.25
CA LEU A 294 4.22 0.38 -24.09
C LEU A 294 4.96 1.22 -25.14
N ASP A 295 4.21 1.85 -26.04
CA ASP A 295 4.74 2.73 -27.07
C ASP A 295 4.59 4.20 -26.67
N ALA A 296 5.72 4.82 -26.35
CA ALA A 296 5.84 6.25 -26.05
C ALA A 296 6.61 7.01 -27.14
N THR A 297 6.94 6.37 -28.27
CA THR A 297 7.84 6.91 -29.30
C THR A 297 7.30 8.20 -29.93
N GLY A 298 5.98 8.33 -30.03
CA GLY A 298 5.30 9.54 -30.52
C GLY A 298 5.46 10.77 -29.64
N LEU A 299 5.89 10.64 -28.38
CA LEU A 299 6.09 11.76 -27.46
C LEU A 299 7.40 12.52 -27.72
N GLY A 300 8.36 11.89 -28.39
CA GLY A 300 9.65 12.49 -28.75
C GLY A 300 10.70 12.44 -27.65
N ALA A 301 11.95 12.22 -28.05
CA ALA A 301 13.06 11.96 -27.13
C ALA A 301 13.34 13.08 -26.12
N GLU A 302 13.29 14.35 -26.56
CA GLU A 302 13.56 15.51 -25.69
C GLU A 302 12.49 15.64 -24.60
N PHE A 303 11.22 15.45 -24.97
CA PHE A 303 10.11 15.49 -24.03
C PHE A 303 10.24 14.38 -22.99
N LEU A 304 10.44 13.13 -23.43
CA LEU A 304 10.59 11.97 -22.54
C LEU A 304 11.75 12.15 -21.55
N ALA A 305 12.93 12.57 -22.04
CA ALA A 305 14.11 12.75 -21.19
C ALA A 305 13.92 13.87 -20.16
N LYS A 306 13.19 14.94 -20.52
CA LYS A 306 12.92 16.08 -19.62
C LYS A 306 11.81 15.78 -18.62
N ARG A 307 10.70 15.18 -19.07
CA ARG A 307 9.51 14.94 -18.25
C ARG A 307 9.66 13.72 -17.34
N PHE A 308 10.37 12.69 -17.81
CA PHE A 308 10.54 11.41 -17.13
C PHE A 308 12.02 11.01 -17.00
N PRO A 309 12.86 11.84 -16.35
CA PRO A 309 14.30 11.58 -16.27
C PRO A 309 14.64 10.25 -15.58
N SER A 310 13.90 9.86 -14.54
CA SER A 310 14.16 8.60 -13.83
C SER A 310 13.82 7.38 -14.68
N ILE A 311 12.69 7.42 -15.40
CA ILE A 311 12.27 6.35 -16.32
C ILE A 311 13.25 6.26 -17.49
N ASN A 312 13.66 7.39 -18.07
CA ASN A 312 14.63 7.42 -19.16
C ASN A 312 15.98 6.80 -18.74
N ALA A 313 16.44 7.11 -17.53
CA ALA A 313 17.66 6.51 -16.96
C ALA A 313 17.49 5.01 -16.71
N ALA A 314 16.32 4.56 -16.25
CA ALA A 314 16.03 3.14 -16.07
C ALA A 314 16.02 2.39 -17.40
N CYS A 315 15.30 2.88 -18.41
CA CYS A 315 15.30 2.29 -19.76
C CYS A 315 16.72 2.18 -20.33
N THR A 316 17.50 3.26 -20.26
CA THR A 316 18.90 3.29 -20.71
C THR A 316 19.76 2.23 -20.01
N ARG A 317 19.60 2.05 -18.70
CA ARG A 317 20.35 1.06 -17.91
C ARG A 317 20.11 -0.38 -18.38
N TYR A 318 18.90 -0.68 -18.86
CA TYR A 318 18.55 -1.98 -19.43
C TYR A 318 18.78 -2.05 -20.95
N GLY A 319 19.43 -1.04 -21.55
CA GLY A 319 19.72 -1.01 -22.99
C GLY A 319 18.50 -0.73 -23.86
N LEU A 320 17.45 -0.13 -23.31
CA LEU A 320 16.21 0.20 -24.01
C LEU A 320 16.19 1.67 -24.42
N ASP A 321 15.96 1.94 -25.70
CA ASP A 321 15.69 3.28 -26.23
C ASP A 321 14.19 3.45 -26.47
N TRP A 322 13.48 3.83 -25.40
CA TRP A 322 12.02 4.00 -25.39
C TRP A 322 11.50 5.19 -26.21
N ALA A 323 12.41 6.07 -26.66
CA ALA A 323 12.05 7.14 -27.58
C ALA A 323 12.01 6.66 -29.04
N ARG A 324 12.60 5.50 -29.34
CA ARG A 324 12.66 4.92 -30.69
C ARG A 324 11.91 3.61 -30.83
N ASN A 325 11.78 2.85 -29.75
CA ASN A 325 11.14 1.55 -29.75
C ASN A 325 10.16 1.43 -28.58
N PRO A 326 9.01 0.76 -28.75
CA PRO A 326 8.16 0.37 -27.63
C PRO A 326 8.94 -0.50 -26.63
N ILE A 327 8.61 -0.38 -25.34
CA ILE A 327 9.27 -1.11 -24.25
C ILE A 327 8.38 -2.19 -23.64
N PRO A 328 8.93 -3.33 -23.22
CA PRO A 328 8.12 -4.43 -22.69
C PRO A 328 7.64 -4.14 -21.28
N VAL A 329 6.34 -4.30 -21.06
CA VAL A 329 5.69 -4.07 -19.76
C VAL A 329 4.78 -5.22 -19.35
N THR A 330 4.68 -5.44 -18.05
CA THR A 330 3.84 -6.47 -17.40
C THR A 330 3.18 -5.88 -16.16
N PRO A 331 2.04 -6.41 -15.70
CA PRO A 331 1.52 -6.07 -14.40
C PRO A 331 2.47 -6.50 -13.29
N ALA A 332 2.47 -5.77 -12.17
CA ALA A 332 3.21 -6.14 -10.96
C ALA A 332 2.47 -5.67 -9.71
N ALA A 333 2.60 -6.41 -8.60
CA ALA A 333 2.01 -6.01 -7.32
C ALA A 333 2.54 -4.62 -6.92
N HIS A 334 1.64 -3.75 -6.45
CA HIS A 334 2.00 -2.33 -6.27
C HIS A 334 1.52 -1.75 -4.95
N TYR A 335 0.24 -1.87 -4.61
CA TYR A 335 -0.32 -1.21 -3.44
C TYR A 335 -1.34 -2.10 -2.74
N TRP A 336 -1.32 -2.12 -1.42
CA TRP A 336 -2.30 -2.88 -0.62
C TRP A 336 -3.38 -1.94 -0.07
N MET A 337 -4.64 -2.12 -0.51
CA MET A 337 -5.77 -1.30 -0.02
C MET A 337 -6.30 -1.80 1.33
N GLY A 338 -6.20 -3.11 1.56
CA GLY A 338 -6.47 -3.72 2.86
C GLY A 338 -5.33 -3.52 3.85
N GLY A 339 -5.58 -3.89 5.10
CA GLY A 339 -4.61 -3.67 6.17
C GLY A 339 -5.25 -3.66 7.55
N VAL A 340 -4.61 -2.97 8.50
CA VAL A 340 -5.14 -2.83 9.86
C VAL A 340 -6.34 -1.90 9.84
N ALA A 341 -7.51 -2.37 10.26
CA ALA A 341 -8.72 -1.55 10.24
C ALA A 341 -8.62 -0.41 11.26
N THR A 342 -8.91 0.81 10.81
CA THR A 342 -8.91 2.01 11.65
C THR A 342 -10.19 2.85 11.48
N ASP A 343 -10.38 3.80 12.39
CA ASP A 343 -11.22 4.98 12.15
C ASP A 343 -10.48 6.06 11.32
N THR A 344 -11.10 7.24 11.16
CA THR A 344 -10.50 8.40 10.46
C THR A 344 -9.35 9.07 11.21
N PHE A 345 -9.02 8.63 12.43
CA PHE A 345 -7.88 9.12 13.22
C PHE A 345 -6.78 8.05 13.32
N GLY A 346 -6.87 6.97 12.54
CA GLY A 346 -5.89 5.89 12.55
C GLY A 346 -5.97 4.99 13.79
N ARG A 347 -6.99 5.12 14.65
CA ARG A 347 -7.13 4.29 15.87
C ARG A 347 -7.56 2.88 15.49
N THR A 348 -6.84 1.87 15.98
CA THR A 348 -7.15 0.46 15.69
C THR A 348 -8.11 -0.13 16.76
N SER A 349 -8.44 -1.41 16.64
CA SER A 349 -9.18 -2.14 17.68
C SER A 349 -8.34 -2.48 18.93
N VAL A 350 -7.04 -2.17 18.94
CA VAL A 350 -6.14 -2.33 20.10
C VAL A 350 -5.85 -0.95 20.68
N GLU A 351 -6.12 -0.76 21.96
CA GLU A 351 -5.97 0.53 22.62
C GLU A 351 -4.51 1.01 22.61
N GLY A 352 -4.29 2.29 22.30
CA GLY A 352 -2.94 2.87 22.18
C GLY A 352 -2.19 2.49 20.90
N LEU A 353 -2.77 1.67 20.01
CA LEU A 353 -2.19 1.33 18.71
C LEU A 353 -2.90 2.08 17.60
N PHE A 354 -2.14 2.92 16.89
CA PHE A 354 -2.54 3.59 15.67
C PHE A 354 -1.94 2.90 14.44
N ALA A 355 -2.59 3.05 13.28
CA ALA A 355 -2.06 2.65 11.98
C ALA A 355 -2.37 3.74 10.94
N VAL A 356 -1.37 4.14 10.16
CA VAL A 356 -1.47 5.24 9.17
C VAL A 356 -0.64 4.95 7.91
N GLY A 357 -1.10 5.47 6.76
CA GLY A 357 -0.57 5.10 5.45
C GLY A 357 -0.94 3.67 5.04
N GLU A 358 -0.19 3.07 4.13
CA GLU A 358 -0.52 1.78 3.49
C GLU A 358 -0.64 0.57 4.44
N VAL A 359 -0.13 0.66 5.68
CA VAL A 359 -0.34 -0.39 6.69
C VAL A 359 -1.80 -0.43 7.20
N ALA A 360 -2.51 0.69 7.07
CA ALA A 360 -3.87 0.86 7.53
C ALA A 360 -4.88 0.56 6.42
N CYS A 361 -6.05 0.09 6.83
CA CYS A 361 -7.26 0.12 6.04
C CYS A 361 -8.18 1.18 6.66
N THR A 362 -8.11 2.39 6.12
CA THR A 362 -8.99 3.52 6.52
C THR A 362 -10.37 3.42 5.89
N GLY A 363 -10.53 2.62 4.84
CA GLY A 363 -11.72 2.57 3.99
C GLY A 363 -11.71 3.57 2.84
N THR A 364 -10.67 4.41 2.71
CA THR A 364 -10.60 5.46 1.69
C THR A 364 -10.55 4.91 0.26
N HIS A 365 -9.82 3.81 0.03
CA HIS A 365 -9.55 3.31 -1.32
C HIS A 365 -10.56 2.27 -1.84
N GLY A 366 -11.44 1.76 -0.97
CA GLY A 366 -12.35 0.67 -1.31
C GLY A 366 -11.65 -0.51 -1.99
N ALA A 367 -12.22 -0.98 -3.10
CA ALA A 367 -11.70 -2.14 -3.83
C ALA A 367 -10.53 -1.81 -4.78
N ASN A 368 -10.26 -0.53 -5.04
CA ASN A 368 -9.24 -0.10 -5.99
C ASN A 368 -8.85 1.36 -5.74
N ARG A 369 -7.56 1.58 -5.49
CA ARG A 369 -7.02 2.89 -5.15
C ARG A 369 -6.89 3.78 -6.39
N LEU A 370 -7.43 5.01 -6.32
CA LEU A 370 -7.17 6.06 -7.29
C LEU A 370 -5.68 6.46 -7.29
N ALA A 371 -5.13 6.69 -8.48
CA ALA A 371 -3.75 7.12 -8.63
C ALA A 371 -3.47 8.41 -7.82
N SER A 372 -2.23 8.55 -7.32
CA SER A 372 -1.78 9.68 -6.49
C SER A 372 -2.46 9.89 -5.12
N ASN A 373 -3.52 9.15 -4.76
CA ASN A 373 -4.17 9.26 -3.44
C ASN A 373 -3.39 8.62 -2.28
N SER A 374 -2.48 7.67 -2.50
CA SER A 374 -1.80 6.94 -1.41
C SER A 374 -0.82 7.81 -0.61
N LEU A 375 -0.11 8.73 -1.28
CA LEU A 375 0.75 9.71 -0.60
C LEU A 375 -0.12 10.69 0.19
N LEU A 376 -1.24 11.15 -0.39
CA LEU A 376 -2.18 12.04 0.30
C LEU A 376 -2.74 11.41 1.57
N GLU A 377 -3.22 10.17 1.48
CA GLU A 377 -3.73 9.41 2.63
C GLU A 377 -2.69 9.37 3.75
N SER A 378 -1.45 9.05 3.39
CA SER A 378 -0.37 8.95 4.35
C SER A 378 -0.13 10.27 5.11
N VAL A 379 -0.27 11.43 4.48
CA VAL A 379 -0.10 12.73 5.15
C VAL A 379 -1.34 13.09 5.98
N VAL A 380 -2.54 12.96 5.41
CA VAL A 380 -3.81 13.30 6.07
C VAL A 380 -3.99 12.49 7.35
N PHE A 381 -3.90 11.16 7.26
CA PHE A 381 -4.22 10.30 8.40
C PHE A 381 -3.10 10.26 9.44
N SER A 382 -1.83 10.49 9.05
CA SER A 382 -0.75 10.70 10.03
C SER A 382 -0.96 11.94 10.86
N HIS A 383 -1.33 13.06 10.24
CA HIS A 383 -1.65 14.30 10.96
C HIS A 383 -2.79 14.07 11.96
N ARG A 384 -3.87 13.42 11.51
CA ARG A 384 -5.04 13.13 12.37
C ARG A 384 -4.70 12.17 13.51
N ALA A 385 -3.87 11.16 13.28
CA ALA A 385 -3.41 10.25 14.34
C ALA A 385 -2.60 10.98 15.41
N VAL A 386 -1.71 11.90 15.01
CA VAL A 386 -0.96 12.73 15.96
C VAL A 386 -1.89 13.64 16.76
N ALA A 387 -2.86 14.28 16.10
CA ALA A 387 -3.85 15.13 16.78
C ALA A 387 -4.70 14.35 17.80
N ALA A 388 -4.91 13.06 17.56
CA ALA A 388 -5.67 12.15 18.41
C ALA A 388 -4.88 11.54 19.57
N LEU A 389 -3.56 11.79 19.69
CA LEU A 389 -2.70 11.10 20.66
C LEU A 389 -3.17 11.27 22.11
N ASP A 390 -3.72 12.43 22.46
CA ASP A 390 -4.16 12.75 23.83
C ASP A 390 -5.66 12.56 24.06
N ASP A 391 -6.41 12.17 23.02
CA ASP A 391 -7.85 11.93 23.13
C ASP A 391 -8.15 10.62 23.89
N PRO A 392 -9.33 10.54 24.54
CA PRO A 392 -9.83 9.28 25.07
C PRO A 392 -9.99 8.21 23.98
N TRP A 393 -9.62 6.97 24.29
CA TRP A 393 -9.77 5.87 23.34
C TRP A 393 -11.25 5.46 23.20
N PRO A 394 -11.82 5.46 21.98
CA PRO A 394 -13.18 4.94 21.75
C PRO A 394 -13.25 3.44 22.01
N ALA A 395 -14.46 2.92 22.24
CA ALA A 395 -14.61 1.53 22.63
C ALA A 395 -14.15 0.55 21.52
N ASP A 396 -14.63 0.72 20.29
CA ASP A 396 -14.20 -0.05 19.13
C ASP A 396 -14.08 0.90 17.94
N PRO A 397 -12.95 1.63 17.80
CA PRO A 397 -12.82 2.68 16.81
C PRO A 397 -13.16 2.23 15.37
N PRO A 398 -12.63 1.11 14.82
CA PRO A 398 -12.93 0.74 13.44
C PRO A 398 -14.39 0.32 13.23
N SER A 399 -15.15 0.00 14.29
CA SER A 399 -16.56 -0.43 14.16
C SER A 399 -17.47 0.62 13.52
N VAL A 400 -17.11 1.90 13.58
CA VAL A 400 -17.86 2.99 12.95
C VAL A 400 -18.01 2.81 11.43
N ARG A 401 -17.05 2.12 10.80
CA ARG A 401 -17.09 1.79 9.37
C ARG A 401 -18.18 0.77 9.03
N TRP A 402 -18.49 -0.09 9.99
CA TRP A 402 -19.36 -1.26 9.78
C TRP A 402 -20.83 -0.97 10.07
N VAL A 403 -21.16 0.21 10.60
CA VAL A 403 -22.53 0.58 11.00
C VAL A 403 -23.46 0.56 9.78
N ASP A 404 -23.06 1.22 8.69
CA ASP A 404 -23.85 1.30 7.45
C ASP A 404 -23.45 0.23 6.42
N GLN A 405 -22.30 -0.41 6.62
CA GLN A 405 -21.74 -1.45 5.74
C GLN A 405 -21.29 -2.66 6.57
N PRO A 406 -22.23 -3.51 7.04
CA PRO A 406 -21.87 -4.67 7.85
C PRO A 406 -20.95 -5.61 7.06
N PRO A 407 -19.98 -6.29 7.70
CA PRO A 407 -19.03 -7.11 6.98
C PRO A 407 -19.69 -8.24 6.19
N LEU A 408 -19.18 -8.49 4.98
CA LEU A 408 -19.57 -9.63 4.15
C LEU A 408 -19.25 -10.94 4.85
N ALA A 409 -18.09 -10.99 5.52
CA ALA A 409 -17.64 -12.13 6.29
C ALA A 409 -16.79 -11.69 7.49
N HIS A 410 -16.92 -12.44 8.58
CA HIS A 410 -16.05 -12.36 9.75
C HIS A 410 -15.19 -13.62 9.82
N LEU A 411 -13.95 -13.52 9.36
CA LEU A 411 -13.03 -14.65 9.31
C LEU A 411 -12.22 -14.74 10.60
N ARG A 412 -12.12 -15.95 11.15
CA ARG A 412 -11.25 -16.25 12.28
C ARG A 412 -10.14 -17.17 11.81
N ILE A 413 -8.94 -16.61 11.64
CA ILE A 413 -7.80 -17.37 11.12
C ILE A 413 -6.74 -17.58 12.20
N SER A 414 -6.10 -18.75 12.15
CA SER A 414 -4.91 -19.05 12.94
C SER A 414 -3.65 -18.85 12.10
N ALA A 415 -2.53 -18.52 12.76
CA ALA A 415 -1.24 -18.56 12.08
C ALA A 415 -0.95 -19.99 11.56
N PRO A 416 -0.46 -20.15 10.31
CA PRO A 416 -0.06 -21.45 9.78
C PRO A 416 0.98 -22.16 10.65
N GLY A 417 0.95 -23.49 10.66
CA GLY A 417 1.87 -24.32 11.44
C GLY A 417 1.63 -24.35 12.96
N LYS A 418 0.50 -23.81 13.45
CA LYS A 418 0.11 -23.94 14.88
C LYS A 418 -0.36 -25.35 15.23
N ASP A 419 -1.04 -26.04 14.30
CA ASP A 419 -1.47 -27.42 14.51
C ASP A 419 -0.27 -28.37 14.40
N LYS A 420 0.09 -28.99 15.52
CA LYS A 420 1.24 -29.91 15.59
C LYS A 420 0.92 -31.31 15.09
N THR A 421 -0.33 -31.61 14.77
CA THR A 421 -0.76 -32.91 14.27
C THR A 421 -0.49 -33.08 12.78
N VAL A 422 -0.34 -31.97 12.06
CA VAL A 422 -0.05 -31.94 10.62
C VAL A 422 1.46 -31.77 10.41
N PRO A 423 2.13 -32.66 9.65
CA PRO A 423 3.52 -32.45 9.24
C PRO A 423 3.66 -31.13 8.46
N THR A 424 4.63 -30.31 8.84
CA THR A 424 4.85 -28.99 8.22
C THR A 424 6.32 -28.69 7.97
N GLU A 425 6.58 -28.00 6.87
CA GLU A 425 7.90 -27.59 6.42
C GLU A 425 8.16 -26.11 6.71
N VAL A 426 9.42 -25.71 6.83
CA VAL A 426 9.75 -24.28 6.94
C VAL A 426 9.41 -23.62 5.61
N VAL A 427 8.65 -22.53 5.65
CA VAL A 427 8.33 -21.76 4.45
C VAL A 427 9.61 -21.25 3.77
N ASP A 428 9.68 -21.41 2.46
CA ASP A 428 10.66 -20.75 1.61
C ASP A 428 10.03 -19.49 0.99
N ARG A 429 10.75 -18.37 1.02
CA ARG A 429 10.24 -17.08 0.52
C ARG A 429 9.91 -17.13 -0.96
N VAL A 430 10.76 -17.76 -1.78
CA VAL A 430 10.58 -17.80 -3.23
C VAL A 430 9.41 -18.69 -3.60
N GLU A 431 9.25 -19.84 -2.94
CA GLU A 431 8.08 -20.70 -3.11
C GLU A 431 6.79 -19.99 -2.72
N LEU A 432 6.77 -19.28 -1.58
CA LEU A 432 5.60 -18.52 -1.14
C LEU A 432 5.25 -17.40 -2.13
N GLN A 433 6.24 -16.63 -2.58
CA GLN A 433 6.04 -15.55 -3.54
C GLN A 433 5.53 -16.06 -4.90
N THR A 434 6.00 -17.24 -5.33
CA THR A 434 5.55 -17.89 -6.56
C THR A 434 4.11 -18.38 -6.41
N LEU A 435 3.79 -19.07 -5.30
CA LEU A 435 2.44 -19.51 -4.99
C LEU A 435 1.44 -18.34 -4.97
N MET A 436 1.80 -17.24 -4.31
CA MET A 436 0.97 -16.04 -4.23
C MET A 436 0.79 -15.39 -5.60
N TRP A 437 1.82 -15.34 -6.43
CA TRP A 437 1.74 -14.82 -7.80
C TRP A 437 0.82 -15.67 -8.69
N ASP A 438 0.98 -16.99 -8.64
CA ASP A 438 0.30 -17.93 -9.54
C ASP A 438 -1.18 -18.15 -9.18
N HIS A 439 -1.54 -18.06 -7.90
CA HIS A 439 -2.87 -18.46 -7.42
C HIS A 439 -3.64 -17.38 -6.66
N VAL A 440 -2.94 -16.39 -6.12
CA VAL A 440 -3.54 -15.31 -5.32
C VAL A 440 -3.19 -13.93 -5.92
N GLY A 441 -2.77 -13.93 -7.18
CA GLY A 441 -2.31 -12.76 -7.92
C GLY A 441 -3.46 -11.92 -8.49
N LEU A 442 -3.23 -11.40 -9.70
CA LEU A 442 -4.15 -10.51 -10.40
C LEU A 442 -5.47 -11.20 -10.76
N ALA A 443 -5.41 -12.38 -11.37
CA ALA A 443 -6.58 -13.22 -11.65
C ALA A 443 -6.56 -14.45 -10.76
N ARG A 444 -7.74 -14.80 -10.25
CA ARG A 444 -7.92 -15.85 -9.25
C ARG A 444 -9.07 -16.75 -9.68
N ASP A 445 -9.07 -17.99 -9.24
CA ASP A 445 -10.22 -18.88 -9.31
C ASP A 445 -10.28 -19.75 -8.05
N ALA A 446 -11.40 -20.42 -7.80
CA ALA A 446 -11.57 -21.29 -6.63
C ALA A 446 -10.50 -22.39 -6.54
N GLY A 447 -10.07 -22.97 -7.67
CA GLY A 447 -9.11 -24.07 -7.69
C GLY A 447 -7.70 -23.63 -7.27
N GLY A 448 -7.21 -22.53 -7.85
CA GLY A 448 -5.94 -21.92 -7.49
C GLY A 448 -5.93 -21.45 -6.03
N LEU A 449 -6.98 -20.75 -5.59
CA LEU A 449 -7.09 -20.31 -4.20
C LEU A 449 -7.14 -21.49 -3.22
N GLN A 450 -7.82 -22.59 -3.56
CA GLN A 450 -7.84 -23.80 -2.76
C GLN A 450 -6.45 -24.46 -2.68
N THR A 451 -5.75 -24.52 -3.80
CA THR A 451 -4.36 -25.01 -3.87
C THR A 451 -3.44 -24.18 -3.00
N ALA A 452 -3.56 -22.85 -3.06
CA ALA A 452 -2.79 -21.93 -2.22
C ALA A 452 -3.06 -22.16 -0.73
N ARG A 453 -4.33 -22.28 -0.34
CA ARG A 453 -4.74 -22.57 1.04
C ARG A 453 -4.10 -23.86 1.58
N GLU A 454 -4.15 -24.93 0.80
CA GLU A 454 -3.58 -26.24 1.19
C GLU A 454 -2.05 -26.17 1.32
N ARG A 455 -1.36 -25.54 0.36
CA ARG A 455 0.09 -25.37 0.40
C ARG A 455 0.54 -24.51 1.59
N ILE A 456 -0.15 -23.40 1.84
CA ILE A 456 0.11 -22.53 3.00
C ILE A 456 -0.09 -23.28 4.33
N ALA A 457 -1.11 -24.13 4.42
CA ALA A 457 -1.35 -24.95 5.62
C ALA A 457 -0.23 -25.97 5.89
N GLY A 458 0.46 -26.45 4.84
CA GLY A 458 1.63 -27.32 4.92
C GLY A 458 2.93 -26.61 5.37
N TRP A 459 2.92 -25.28 5.45
CA TRP A 459 4.07 -24.49 5.87
C TRP A 459 3.97 -24.00 7.31
N ARG A 460 5.15 -23.77 7.90
CA ARG A 460 5.31 -23.13 9.20
C ARG A 460 6.47 -22.13 9.15
N PRO A 461 6.48 -21.12 10.03
CA PRO A 461 7.66 -20.28 10.18
C PRO A 461 8.83 -21.05 10.82
N ALA A 462 10.04 -20.55 10.62
CA ALA A 462 11.21 -21.02 11.36
C ALA A 462 11.02 -20.85 12.89
N LYS A 463 11.61 -21.77 13.66
CA LYS A 463 11.51 -21.77 15.13
C LYS A 463 12.15 -20.48 15.67
N LYS A 464 11.43 -19.73 16.52
CA LYS A 464 11.86 -18.42 17.04
C LYS A 464 13.32 -18.38 17.53
N LYS A 465 13.77 -19.41 18.26
CA LYS A 465 15.14 -19.52 18.78
C LYS A 465 16.25 -19.66 17.73
N HIS A 466 15.89 -19.95 16.47
CA HIS A 466 16.83 -20.13 15.36
C HIS A 466 16.60 -19.12 14.23
N ARG A 467 15.73 -18.11 14.43
CA ARG A 467 15.44 -17.12 13.39
C ARG A 467 16.62 -16.18 13.20
N MET A 468 17.05 -16.04 11.96
CA MET A 468 17.78 -14.88 11.47
C MET A 468 16.79 -13.78 11.06
N PHE A 469 17.32 -12.62 10.65
CA PHE A 469 16.49 -11.48 10.23
C PHE A 469 15.44 -11.85 9.15
N PRO A 470 15.80 -12.52 8.02
CA PRO A 470 14.81 -12.85 6.99
C PRO A 470 13.69 -13.79 7.47
N ASP A 471 13.98 -14.68 8.43
CA ASP A 471 12.98 -15.59 8.98
C ASP A 471 11.86 -14.88 9.75
N TRP A 472 12.09 -13.66 10.23
CA TRP A 472 11.05 -12.82 10.85
C TRP A 472 10.10 -12.28 9.80
N GLU A 473 10.62 -11.80 8.68
CA GLU A 473 9.84 -11.35 7.53
C GLU A 473 9.06 -12.53 6.92
N ASP A 474 9.68 -13.70 6.76
CA ASP A 474 9.02 -14.88 6.18
C ASP A 474 7.85 -15.36 7.05
N ALA A 475 8.00 -15.27 8.36
CA ALA A 475 6.91 -15.55 9.29
C ALA A 475 5.75 -14.54 9.18
N ASN A 476 6.03 -13.30 8.78
CA ASN A 476 5.02 -12.27 8.50
C ASN A 476 4.34 -12.55 7.17
N LEU A 477 5.11 -12.74 6.11
CA LEU A 477 4.62 -13.06 4.77
C LEU A 477 3.74 -14.31 4.78
N LEU A 478 4.12 -15.39 5.47
CA LEU A 478 3.30 -16.60 5.58
C LEU A 478 1.94 -16.35 6.24
N LEU A 479 1.91 -15.54 7.30
CA LEU A 479 0.66 -15.19 7.99
C LEU A 479 -0.25 -14.36 7.09
N LEU A 480 0.33 -13.41 6.36
CA LEU A 480 -0.41 -12.51 5.49
C LEU A 480 -0.87 -13.21 4.21
N ALA A 481 -0.07 -14.11 3.64
CA ALA A 481 -0.46 -14.98 2.53
C ALA A 481 -1.72 -15.79 2.90
N HIS A 482 -1.75 -16.35 4.10
CA HIS A 482 -2.95 -17.05 4.61
C HIS A 482 -4.15 -16.10 4.70
N ALA A 483 -3.97 -14.91 5.28
CA ALA A 483 -5.04 -13.93 5.43
C ALA A 483 -5.64 -13.47 4.08
N VAL A 484 -4.78 -13.15 3.11
CA VAL A 484 -5.20 -12.75 1.75
C VAL A 484 -5.93 -13.90 1.06
N THR A 485 -5.42 -15.12 1.17
CA THR A 485 -6.03 -16.31 0.54
C THR A 485 -7.42 -16.60 1.11
N GLU A 486 -7.59 -16.59 2.43
CA GLU A 486 -8.89 -16.83 3.06
C GLU A 486 -9.91 -15.73 2.72
N ALA A 487 -9.49 -14.46 2.73
CA ALA A 487 -10.35 -13.35 2.34
C ALA A 487 -10.75 -13.44 0.85
N ALA A 488 -9.80 -13.80 -0.02
CA ALA A 488 -10.05 -13.97 -1.45
C ALA A 488 -10.97 -15.17 -1.75
N LEU A 489 -10.91 -16.25 -0.96
CA LEU A 489 -11.83 -17.38 -1.05
C LEU A 489 -13.26 -16.99 -0.64
N ALA A 490 -13.38 -16.20 0.43
CA ALA A 490 -14.66 -15.78 0.98
C ALA A 490 -15.41 -14.81 0.05
N ARG A 491 -14.70 -13.99 -0.74
CA ARG A 491 -15.32 -13.12 -1.74
C ARG A 491 -15.56 -13.88 -3.06
N GLN A 492 -16.83 -14.17 -3.35
CA GLN A 492 -17.27 -14.86 -4.57
C GLN A 492 -17.91 -13.88 -5.57
N GLU A 493 -17.15 -12.83 -5.91
CA GLU A 493 -17.49 -11.84 -6.94
C GLU A 493 -16.20 -11.27 -7.53
N SER A 494 -16.30 -10.47 -8.58
CA SER A 494 -15.20 -9.62 -9.04
C SER A 494 -15.51 -8.15 -8.82
N ARG A 495 -14.63 -7.43 -8.15
CA ARG A 495 -14.79 -6.01 -7.81
C ARG A 495 -13.44 -5.33 -7.67
N GLY A 496 -13.23 -4.23 -8.39
CA GLY A 496 -11.95 -3.50 -8.37
C GLY A 496 -10.76 -4.44 -8.57
N ALA A 497 -9.77 -4.39 -7.68
CA ALA A 497 -8.56 -5.20 -7.79
C ALA A 497 -8.71 -6.68 -7.38
N HIS A 498 -9.90 -7.11 -6.92
CA HIS A 498 -10.21 -8.51 -6.70
C HIS A 498 -10.93 -9.08 -7.93
N TYR A 499 -10.26 -9.96 -8.67
CA TYR A 499 -10.79 -10.55 -9.90
C TYR A 499 -10.81 -12.08 -9.83
N ARG A 500 -12.03 -12.63 -9.90
CA ARG A 500 -12.35 -14.05 -9.86
C ARG A 500 -12.85 -14.51 -11.22
N LEU A 501 -12.11 -15.36 -11.91
CA LEU A 501 -12.47 -15.90 -13.22
C LEU A 501 -13.75 -16.74 -13.17
N ASP A 502 -13.98 -17.41 -12.04
CA ASP A 502 -15.16 -18.21 -11.73
C ASP A 502 -16.35 -17.37 -11.21
N PHE A 503 -16.11 -16.11 -10.87
CA PHE A 503 -17.14 -15.12 -10.50
C PHE A 503 -16.82 -13.77 -11.15
N PRO A 504 -16.90 -13.65 -12.49
CA PRO A 504 -16.35 -12.52 -13.25
C PRO A 504 -17.11 -11.20 -13.04
N GLU A 505 -18.35 -11.29 -12.55
CA GLU A 505 -19.23 -10.14 -12.36
C GLU A 505 -19.20 -9.62 -10.92
N THR A 506 -19.50 -8.32 -10.78
CA THR A 506 -19.77 -7.70 -9.49
C THR A 506 -21.16 -8.15 -8.98
N THR A 507 -21.26 -8.55 -7.72
CA THR A 507 -22.54 -8.97 -7.12
C THR A 507 -23.20 -7.79 -6.38
N PRO A 508 -24.44 -7.40 -6.73
CA PRO A 508 -25.17 -6.36 -6.01
C PRO A 508 -25.31 -6.68 -4.52
N GLY A 509 -25.02 -5.70 -3.65
CA GLY A 509 -25.09 -5.87 -2.19
C GLY A 509 -23.86 -6.52 -1.54
N SER A 510 -22.92 -7.07 -2.32
CA SER A 510 -21.64 -7.64 -1.83
C SER A 510 -20.51 -6.63 -1.67
N ALA A 511 -20.77 -5.34 -1.98
CA ALA A 511 -19.93 -4.19 -1.66
C ALA A 511 -19.89 -3.95 -0.14
N ARG A 512 -19.33 -4.93 0.57
CA ARG A 512 -19.17 -4.98 2.01
C ARG A 512 -17.77 -5.47 2.35
N PRO A 513 -17.22 -5.00 3.46
CA PRO A 513 -15.85 -5.32 3.85
C PRO A 513 -15.72 -6.77 4.32
N ILE A 514 -14.55 -7.36 4.16
CA ILE A 514 -14.22 -8.64 4.83
C ILE A 514 -13.33 -8.32 6.02
N VAL A 515 -13.73 -8.80 7.20
CA VAL A 515 -13.04 -8.54 8.46
C VAL A 515 -12.39 -9.81 8.97
N LEU A 516 -11.11 -9.72 9.36
CA LEU A 516 -10.34 -10.83 9.89
C LEU A 516 -9.90 -10.53 11.32
N VAL A 517 -10.09 -11.52 12.19
CA VAL A 517 -9.57 -11.51 13.56
C VAL A 517 -8.77 -12.78 13.81
N GLN A 518 -7.80 -12.67 14.72
CA GLN A 518 -7.04 -13.84 15.14
C GLN A 518 -7.99 -14.82 15.86
N LYS A 519 -7.96 -16.09 15.46
CA LYS A 519 -8.62 -17.15 16.23
C LYS A 519 -7.92 -17.23 17.59
N GLY A 520 -8.68 -16.97 18.66
CA GLY A 520 -8.19 -17.14 20.04
C GLY A 520 -7.68 -18.56 20.24
N ASP A 521 -6.66 -18.70 21.08
CA ASP A 521 -6.13 -20.01 21.48
C ASP A 521 -7.13 -20.79 22.34
#